data_AF-A0A7X5E671-F1
#
_entry.id   AF-A0A7X5E671-F1
#
_cell.length_a   1.000
_cell.length_b   1.000
_cell.length_c   1.000
_cell.angle_alpha   90.00
_cell.angle_beta   90.00
_cell.angle_gamma   90.00
#
_symmetry.space_group_name_H-M   'P 1'
#
loop_
_entity.id
_entity.type
_entity.pdbx_description
1 polymer ?
#
loop_
_entity_poly.entity_id
_entity_poly.type
_entity_poly.pdbx_seq_one_letter_code
_entity_poly.pdbx_strand_id
1 'polypeptide(L)'
;MPNIPYINYKELDEFYTISQLCSLLDLSKQELKEKCEHYGVKPRRNEIGDYGLVKYDVRKLHNSLYHEGRDNEKKAQKEDDPWA
;
A
#
# COMPACT_ATOMS: atom_id res chain seq x y z
N MET A 1 -2.42 10.71 13.72
CA MET A 1 -2.18 10.26 12.33
C MET A 1 -1.25 9.07 12.41
N PRO A 2 -1.56 7.93 11.78
CA PRO A 2 -0.64 6.80 11.77
C PRO A 2 0.67 7.22 11.11
N ASN A 3 1.80 6.99 11.79
CA ASN A 3 3.12 7.29 11.27
C ASN A 3 3.53 6.13 10.36
N ILE A 4 3.10 6.18 9.10
CA ILE A 4 3.37 5.11 8.13
C ILE A 4 4.89 5.05 7.90
N PRO A 5 5.55 3.90 8.17
CA PRO A 5 6.99 3.77 8.03
C PRO A 5 7.40 3.95 6.57
N TYR A 6 8.58 4.52 6.34
CA TYR A 6 9.13 4.56 4.99
C TYR A 6 9.44 3.14 4.51
N ILE A 7 8.99 2.80 3.31
CA ILE A 7 9.24 1.51 2.67
C ILE A 7 10.09 1.70 1.41
N ASN A 8 11.20 0.99 1.34
CA ASN A 8 12.00 0.89 0.12
C ASN A 8 11.35 -0.09 -0.87
N TYR A 9 10.75 0.44 -1.94
CA TYR A 9 10.04 -0.38 -2.94
C TYR A 9 10.92 -1.37 -3.71
N LYS A 10 12.25 -1.17 -3.71
CA LYS A 10 13.18 -2.10 -4.36
C LYS A 10 13.25 -3.42 -3.62
N GLU A 11 13.07 -3.40 -2.30
CA GLU A 11 13.21 -4.56 -1.42
C GLU A 11 11.87 -5.26 -1.12
N LEU A 12 10.76 -4.76 -1.71
CA LEU A 12 9.47 -5.42 -1.58
C LEU A 12 9.41 -6.73 -2.35
N ASP A 13 8.86 -7.76 -1.71
CA ASP A 13 8.46 -9.04 -2.30
C ASP A 13 7.31 -8.87 -3.30
N GLU A 14 7.09 -9.89 -4.12
CA GLU A 14 6.05 -9.89 -5.14
C GLU A 14 4.63 -9.96 -4.56
N PHE A 15 4.48 -10.59 -3.39
CA PHE A 15 3.20 -10.78 -2.72
C PHE A 15 3.33 -10.73 -1.21
N TYR A 16 2.39 -10.05 -0.55
CA TYR A 16 2.28 -9.97 0.89
C TYR A 16 0.91 -10.43 1.35
N THR A 17 0.89 -11.38 2.27
CA THR A 17 -0.35 -11.78 2.95
C THR A 17 -0.91 -10.63 3.80
N ILE A 18 -2.20 -10.71 4.14
CA ILE A 18 -2.84 -9.70 5.02
C ILE A 18 -2.07 -9.51 6.33
N SER A 19 -1.60 -10.60 6.95
CA SER A 19 -0.85 -10.53 8.21
C SER A 19 0.49 -9.81 8.03
N GLN A 20 1.24 -10.11 6.96
CA GLN A 20 2.49 -9.42 6.66
C GLN A 20 2.26 -7.93 6.37
N LEU A 21 1.17 -7.57 5.69
CA LEU A 21 0.82 -6.18 5.42
C LEU A 21 0.50 -5.39 6.69
N CYS A 22 -0.19 -6.01 7.65
CA CYS A 22 -0.46 -5.39 8.94
C CYS A 22 0.86 -5.03 9.64
N SER A 23 1.83 -5.95 9.65
CA SER A 23 3.16 -5.70 10.22
C SER A 23 3.98 -4.68 9.43
N LEU A 24 3.90 -4.71 8.09
CA LEU A 24 4.66 -3.83 7.21
C LEU A 24 4.22 -2.36 7.32
N LEU A 25 2.91 -2.13 7.43
CA LEU A 25 2.31 -0.80 7.49
C LEU A 25 2.06 -0.31 8.92
N ASP A 26 2.34 -1.15 9.92
CA ASP A 26 2.02 -0.93 11.33
C ASP A 26 0.54 -0.57 11.53
N LEU A 27 -0.34 -1.36 10.89
CA LEU A 27 -1.80 -1.19 10.94
C LEU A 27 -2.48 -2.43 11.50
N SER A 28 -3.57 -2.23 12.23
CA SER A 28 -4.45 -3.34 12.57
C SER A 28 -5.14 -3.89 11.32
N LYS A 29 -5.60 -5.14 11.40
CA LYS A 29 -6.34 -5.79 10.29
C LYS A 29 -7.60 -5.01 9.89
N GLN A 30 -8.26 -4.37 10.85
CA GLN A 30 -9.45 -3.55 10.57
C GLN A 30 -9.08 -2.27 9.82
N GLU A 31 -8.07 -1.54 10.29
CA GLU A 31 -7.57 -0.35 9.61
C GLU A 31 -7.08 -0.67 8.21
N LEU A 32 -6.31 -1.76 8.04
CA LEU A 32 -5.87 -2.21 6.72
C LEU A 32 -7.06 -2.44 5.79
N LYS A 33 -8.15 -3.07 6.27
CA LYS A 33 -9.35 -3.30 5.49
C LYS A 33 -10.01 -1.99 5.07
N GLU A 34 -10.23 -1.07 6.01
CA GLU A 34 -10.85 0.24 5.75
C GLU A 34 -10.03 1.06 4.75
N LYS A 35 -8.69 1.03 4.87
CA LYS A 35 -7.78 1.69 3.92
C LYS A 35 -7.79 1.05 2.54
N CYS A 36 -7.81 -0.28 2.47
CA CYS A 36 -7.95 -0.99 1.21
C CYS A 36 -9.25 -0.60 0.50
N GLU A 37 -10.37 -0.54 1.23
CA GLU A 37 -11.67 -0.11 0.69
C GLU A 37 -11.63 1.36 0.24
N HIS A 38 -11.08 2.25 1.07
CA HIS A 38 -10.99 3.69 0.77
C HIS A 38 -10.19 3.99 -0.49
N TYR A 39 -9.08 3.29 -0.73
CA TYR A 39 -8.21 3.50 -1.90
C TYR A 39 -8.50 2.55 -3.07
N GLY A 40 -9.56 1.74 -2.98
CA GLY A 40 -9.97 0.80 -4.03
C GLY A 40 -8.94 -0.29 -4.30
N VAL A 41 -8.18 -0.71 -3.28
CA VAL A 41 -7.20 -1.79 -3.34
C VAL A 41 -7.87 -3.09 -2.89
N LYS A 42 -7.85 -4.12 -3.72
CA LYS A 42 -8.55 -5.39 -3.45
C LYS A 42 -7.56 -6.53 -3.22
N PRO A 43 -7.62 -7.23 -2.07
CA PRO A 43 -6.85 -8.44 -1.84
C PRO A 43 -7.13 -9.51 -2.90
N ARG A 44 -6.06 -10.16 -3.35
CA ARG A 44 -6.10 -11.28 -4.29
C ARG A 44 -5.74 -12.57 -3.56
N ARG A 45 -6.26 -13.67 -4.08
CA ARG A 45 -5.90 -15.01 -3.63
C ARG A 45 -4.73 -15.53 -4.45
N ASN A 46 -3.68 -16.03 -3.81
CA ASN A 46 -2.55 -16.66 -4.50
C ASN A 46 -2.81 -18.15 -4.79
N GLU A 47 -1.85 -18.82 -5.43
CA GLU A 47 -1.98 -20.23 -5.87
C GLU A 47 -2.12 -21.23 -4.71
N ILE A 48 -1.59 -20.90 -3.53
CA ILE A 48 -1.71 -21.72 -2.31
C ILE A 48 -2.96 -21.40 -1.50
N GLY A 49 -3.74 -20.39 -1.91
CA GLY A 49 -5.03 -20.07 -1.33
C GLY A 49 -5.05 -18.94 -0.30
N ASP A 50 -3.94 -18.26 -0.06
CA ASP A 50 -3.82 -17.13 0.85
C ASP A 50 -4.28 -15.82 0.22
N TYR A 51 -4.88 -14.95 1.04
CA TYR A 51 -5.25 -13.59 0.65
C TYR A 51 -4.15 -12.60 0.98
N GLY A 52 -3.93 -11.66 0.06
CA GLY A 52 -2.90 -10.66 0.18
C GLY A 52 -2.90 -9.64 -0.96
N LEU A 53 -1.85 -8.84 -1.05
CA LEU A 53 -1.65 -7.85 -2.10
C LEU A 53 -0.37 -8.15 -2.86
N VAL A 54 -0.43 -7.93 -4.18
CA VAL A 54 0.76 -7.94 -5.03
C VAL A 54 1.56 -6.66 -4.81
N LYS A 55 2.87 -6.71 -5.08
CA LYS A 55 3.81 -5.59 -4.93
C LYS A 55 3.27 -4.25 -5.45
N TYR A 56 2.62 -4.27 -6.61
CA TYR A 56 2.01 -3.08 -7.20
C TYR A 56 0.95 -2.45 -6.29
N ASP A 57 0.03 -3.26 -5.78
CA ASP A 57 -1.06 -2.82 -4.91
C ASP A 57 -0.52 -2.37 -3.54
N VAL A 58 0.54 -3.01 -3.03
CA VAL A 58 1.25 -2.57 -1.81
C VAL A 58 1.86 -1.19 -1.99
N ARG A 59 2.55 -0.95 -3.11
CA ARG A 59 3.13 0.36 -3.42
C ARG A 59 2.07 1.45 -3.54
N LYS A 60 0.96 1.15 -4.22
CA LYS A 60 -0.17 2.07 -4.35
C LYS A 60 -0.75 2.42 -2.98
N LEU A 61 -1.03 1.41 -2.16
CA LEU A 61 -1.60 1.58 -0.83
C LEU A 61 -0.65 2.37 0.09
N HIS A 62 0.63 1.98 0.16
CA HIS A 62 1.62 2.68 0.97
C HIS A 62 1.78 4.14 0.52
N ASN A 63 1.88 4.41 -0.79
CA ASN A 63 1.99 5.78 -1.30
C ASN A 63 0.80 6.64 -0.87
N SER A 64 -0.42 6.13 -1.03
CA SER A 64 -1.63 6.83 -0.58
C SER A 64 -1.61 7.11 0.92
N LEU A 65 -1.28 6.12 1.75
CA LEU A 65 -1.21 6.25 3.21
C LEU A 65 -0.11 7.23 3.67
N TYR A 66 1.06 7.16 3.03
CA TYR A 66 2.20 8.03 3.35
C TYR A 66 1.90 9.51 3.06
N HIS A 67 1.03 9.79 2.10
CA HIS A 67 0.65 11.16 1.73
C HIS A 67 -0.66 11.65 2.37
N GLU A 68 -1.51 10.75 2.88
CA GLU A 68 -2.82 11.08 3.50
C GLU A 68 -2.72 12.11 4.65
N GLY A 69 -1.64 12.08 5.43
CA GLY A 69 -1.37 13.06 6.49
C GLY A 69 -0.50 14.25 6.08
N ARG A 70 -0.04 14.30 4.82
CA ARG A 70 0.88 15.31 4.28
C ARG A 70 0.21 16.22 3.24
N ASP A 71 -1.12 16.25 3.25
CA ASP A 71 -1.94 17.08 2.37
C ASP A 71 -1.76 18.57 2.73
N ASN A 72 -0.70 19.17 2.17
CA ASN A 72 -0.75 20.54 1.69
C ASN A 72 0.36 20.93 0.70
N GLU A 73 1.46 20.18 0.57
CA GLU A 73 2.61 20.74 -0.18
C GLU A 73 2.89 20.15 -1.55
N LYS A 74 2.43 18.93 -1.88
CA LYS A 74 2.81 18.32 -3.17
C LYS A 74 1.68 17.49 -3.78
N LYS A 75 0.77 18.19 -4.49
CA LYS A 75 0.25 17.75 -5.79
C LYS A 75 1.41 17.58 -6.80
N ALA A 76 2.41 16.78 -6.44
CA ALA A 76 3.43 16.28 -7.34
C ALA A 76 3.16 14.80 -7.55
N GLN A 77 1.91 14.49 -7.91
CA GLN A 77 1.72 13.51 -8.96
C GLN A 77 2.39 14.15 -10.20
N LYS A 78 3.72 14.05 -10.28
CA LYS A 78 4.36 14.06 -11.59
C LYS A 78 3.67 12.90 -12.28
N GLU A 79 2.80 13.23 -13.21
CA GLU A 79 2.31 12.29 -14.19
C GLU A 79 3.57 11.59 -14.71
N ASP A 80 3.73 10.33 -14.31
CA ASP A 80 4.80 9.46 -14.78
C ASP A 80 4.43 9.24 -16.24
N ASP A 81 4.89 10.14 -17.11
CA ASP A 81 4.68 10.04 -18.55
C ASP A 81 5.30 8.70 -18.96
N PRO A 82 4.49 7.72 -19.37
CA PRO A 82 5.00 6.39 -19.66
C PRO A 82 5.86 6.36 -20.93
N TRP A 83 6.10 7.53 -21.56
CA TRP A 83 6.94 7.74 -22.72
C TRP A 83 7.99 8.87 -22.58
N ALA A 84 8.20 9.46 -21.38
CA ALA A 84 9.20 10.52 -21.15
C ALA A 84 10.66 10.02 -21.04
#